data_AF-A0A6C0GIQ5-F1
#
_entry.id   AF-A0A6C0GIQ5-F1
#
_cell.length_a   1.000
_cell.length_b   1.000
_cell.length_c   1.000
_cell.angle_alpha   90.00
_cell.angle_beta   90.00
_cell.angle_gamma   90.00
#
_symmetry.space_group_name_H-M   'P 1'
#
loop_
_entity.id
_entity.type
_entity.pdbx_description
1 polymer ?
#
loop_
_entity_poly.entity_id
_entity_poly.type
_entity_poly.pdbx_seq_one_letter_code
_entity_poly.pdbx_strand_id
1 'polypeptide(L)'
;MKLFSPFMWATLLIVTAGIWLSTRKKEPVSSKSQSEIRAPAKATIADEIDVQPFVTEAGWGYVIYMKGKPYIRQDNIPVVEGNKGFSTREKALKAGQLVVYKIKHAILPPTVSKQELDSLQLLN
;
A
#
# COMPACT_ATOMS: atom_id res chain seq x y z
N MET A 1 -46.68 42.44 -48.98
CA MET A 1 -46.26 41.61 -50.13
C MET A 1 -44.78 41.86 -50.40
N LYS A 2 -44.04 40.79 -50.76
CA LYS A 2 -42.59 40.71 -51.08
C LYS A 2 -41.71 40.65 -49.81
N LEU A 3 -41.26 39.49 -49.32
CA LEU A 3 -40.63 38.29 -49.92
C LEU A 3 -39.24 38.58 -50.53
N PHE A 4 -38.29 37.73 -50.14
CA PHE A 4 -36.95 37.44 -50.70
C PHE A 4 -35.68 38.07 -50.09
N SER A 5 -34.95 37.17 -49.39
CA SER A 5 -33.52 37.05 -49.03
C SER A 5 -32.54 37.34 -50.21
N PRO A 6 -31.18 37.42 -50.08
CA PRO A 6 -30.33 36.64 -49.16
C PRO A 6 -28.92 37.20 -48.76
N PHE A 7 -28.24 36.42 -47.92
CA PHE A 7 -26.80 36.07 -47.96
C PHE A 7 -25.71 37.07 -47.55
N MET A 8 -24.97 36.60 -46.53
CA MET A 8 -23.50 36.65 -46.41
C MET A 8 -22.88 38.01 -46.16
N TRP A 9 -22.49 38.27 -44.91
CA TRP A 9 -21.15 38.77 -44.61
C TRP A 9 -20.58 38.06 -43.38
N ALA A 10 -19.42 37.45 -43.63
CA ALA A 10 -18.29 37.33 -42.71
C ALA A 10 -18.51 36.71 -41.32
N THR A 11 -18.06 35.46 -41.25
CA THR A 11 -17.66 34.70 -40.08
C THR A 11 -16.64 35.42 -39.17
N LEU A 12 -16.71 35.07 -37.88
CA LEU A 12 -15.60 34.93 -36.91
C LEU A 12 -15.23 36.17 -36.06
N LEU A 13 -15.65 36.17 -34.79
CA LEU A 13 -14.76 35.87 -33.65
C LEU A 13 -15.55 35.77 -32.33
N ILE A 14 -15.44 34.58 -31.76
CA ILE A 14 -15.82 34.18 -30.40
C ILE A 14 -14.99 34.99 -29.40
N VAL A 15 -15.58 35.45 -28.28
CA VAL A 15 -14.95 35.48 -26.94
C VAL A 15 -15.93 36.04 -25.88
N THR A 16 -15.99 35.34 -24.73
CA THR A 16 -16.61 35.69 -23.44
C THR A 16 -18.12 35.49 -23.19
N ALA A 17 -18.60 34.25 -23.32
CA ALA A 17 -19.73 33.79 -22.49
C ALA A 17 -19.17 32.92 -21.36
N GLY A 18 -18.81 33.56 -20.25
CA GLY A 18 -18.22 32.90 -19.08
C GLY A 18 -18.77 33.46 -17.78
N ILE A 19 -20.09 33.57 -17.67
CA ILE A 19 -20.78 33.92 -16.42
C ILE A 19 -21.50 32.67 -15.93
N TRP A 20 -20.90 32.09 -14.90
CA TRP A 20 -21.54 31.67 -13.66
C TRP A 20 -22.82 30.83 -13.77
N LEU A 21 -22.67 29.50 -13.65
CA LEU A 21 -23.73 28.67 -13.10
C LEU A 21 -23.21 27.97 -11.83
N SER A 22 -23.42 28.66 -10.72
CA SER A 22 -23.31 28.12 -9.37
C SER A 22 -24.37 27.04 -9.16
N THR A 23 -23.95 25.78 -9.08
CA THR A 23 -24.63 24.78 -8.25
C THR A 23 -23.61 24.01 -7.42
N ARG A 24 -23.85 23.98 -6.10
CA ARG A 24 -23.00 23.33 -5.09
C ARG A 24 -23.03 21.81 -5.23
N LYS A 25 -21.89 21.15 -5.06
CA LYS A 25 -21.72 20.07 -4.06
C LYS A 25 -20.25 19.79 -3.83
N LYS A 26 -19.85 19.71 -2.55
CA LYS A 26 -18.57 19.10 -2.15
C LYS A 26 -18.59 17.65 -2.66
N GLU A 27 -17.56 17.24 -3.37
CA GLU A 27 -17.26 15.83 -3.60
C GLU A 27 -16.12 15.38 -2.68
N PRO A 28 -16.44 14.79 -1.51
CA PRO A 28 -15.64 13.73 -0.93
C PRO A 28 -16.25 12.40 -1.40
N VAL A 29 -15.64 11.76 -2.40
CA VAL A 29 -16.05 10.43 -2.86
C VAL A 29 -14.85 9.50 -2.83
N SER A 30 -14.61 8.89 -1.67
CA SER A 30 -14.20 7.48 -1.62
C SER A 30 -14.39 6.95 -0.20
N SER A 31 -15.65 6.70 0.16
CA SER A 31 -15.95 5.70 1.20
C SER A 31 -17.37 5.12 1.03
N LYS A 32 -17.39 3.81 0.72
CA LYS A 32 -18.36 2.76 1.10
C LYS A 32 -19.71 2.58 0.38
N SER A 33 -19.98 1.27 0.20
CA SER A 33 -21.26 0.54 0.12
C SER A 33 -21.87 0.42 -1.29
N GLN A 34 -22.27 -0.73 -1.84
CA GLN A 34 -22.68 -2.05 -1.32
C GLN A 34 -22.44 -3.07 -2.46
N SER A 35 -21.71 -4.18 -2.27
CA SER A 35 -22.23 -5.54 -2.01
C SER A 35 -23.35 -6.02 -2.95
N GLU A 36 -23.11 -7.04 -3.78
CA GLU A 36 -23.87 -8.31 -3.75
C GLU A 36 -23.22 -9.46 -4.57
N ILE A 37 -23.02 -10.61 -3.90
CA ILE A 37 -22.85 -12.03 -4.34
C ILE A 37 -21.85 -12.35 -5.48
N ARG A 38 -20.62 -12.72 -5.09
CA ARG A 38 -19.89 -13.84 -5.71
C ARG A 38 -19.37 -14.77 -4.62
N ALA A 39 -19.65 -16.06 -4.79
CA ALA A 39 -19.33 -17.17 -3.91
C ALA A 39 -17.86 -17.18 -3.42
N PRO A 40 -17.59 -17.76 -2.23
CA PRO A 40 -16.27 -17.73 -1.59
C PRO A 40 -15.32 -18.71 -2.27
N ALA A 41 -14.58 -18.26 -3.28
CA ALA A 41 -13.64 -19.11 -4.02
C ALA A 41 -12.23 -18.51 -4.06
N LYS A 42 -11.65 -18.19 -2.88
CA LYS A 42 -10.21 -18.28 -2.63
C LYS A 42 -9.84 -18.25 -1.13
N ALA A 43 -10.53 -19.02 -0.31
CA ALA A 43 -10.04 -19.36 1.02
C ALA A 43 -9.33 -20.71 0.94
N THR A 44 -8.03 -20.71 0.60
CA THR A 44 -7.19 -21.90 0.75
C THR A 44 -6.52 -21.81 2.11
N ILE A 45 -6.89 -22.71 3.03
CA ILE A 45 -6.66 -22.66 4.49
C ILE A 45 -5.19 -22.97 4.88
N ALA A 46 -4.22 -22.67 4.02
CA ALA A 46 -2.80 -23.00 4.21
C ALA A 46 -1.87 -21.78 4.42
N ASP A 47 -2.36 -20.54 4.25
CA ASP A 47 -1.45 -19.42 3.91
C ASP A 47 -1.75 -18.07 4.61
N GLU A 48 -2.37 -18.08 5.78
CA GLU A 48 -2.65 -16.84 6.54
C GLU A 48 -1.45 -16.43 7.41
N ILE A 49 -0.28 -16.26 6.78
CA ILE A 49 0.88 -15.63 7.39
C ILE A 49 1.08 -14.26 6.72
N ASP A 50 0.97 -13.18 7.49
CA ASP A 50 1.13 -11.81 7.02
C ASP A 50 2.33 -11.14 7.70
N VAL A 51 2.98 -10.20 6.99
CA VAL A 51 4.14 -9.44 7.50
C VAL A 51 3.82 -7.95 7.41
N GLN A 52 3.80 -7.28 8.55
CA GLN A 52 3.53 -5.85 8.64
C GLN A 52 4.73 -5.10 9.23
N PRO A 53 5.35 -4.19 8.47
CA PRO A 53 6.39 -3.33 9.00
C PRO A 53 5.77 -2.18 9.80
N PHE A 54 6.46 -1.75 10.86
CA PHE A 54 6.04 -0.64 11.72
C PHE A 54 7.25 0.20 12.14
N VAL A 55 6.99 1.43 12.57
CA VAL A 55 8.03 2.37 13.03
C VAL A 55 8.26 2.21 14.53
N THR A 56 9.51 2.25 14.95
CA THR A 56 9.98 2.28 16.35
C THR A 56 10.81 3.52 16.61
N GLU A 57 11.14 3.78 17.87
CA GLU A 57 12.06 4.87 18.26
C GLU A 57 13.45 4.72 17.63
N ALA A 58 13.83 3.48 17.28
CA ALA A 58 15.16 3.17 16.76
C ALA A 58 15.19 2.86 15.25
N GLY A 59 14.07 3.05 14.53
CA GLY A 59 13.98 2.81 13.08
C GLY A 59 12.73 2.02 12.71
N TRP A 60 12.87 0.99 11.87
CA TRP A 60 11.78 0.12 11.46
C TRP A 60 11.89 -1.27 12.06
N GLY A 61 10.75 -1.83 12.46
CA GLY A 61 10.58 -3.23 12.87
C GLY A 61 9.52 -3.92 12.01
N TYR A 62 9.27 -5.21 12.28
CA TYR A 62 8.20 -5.96 11.62
C TYR A 62 7.46 -6.90 12.57
N VAL A 63 6.17 -7.10 12.30
CA VAL A 63 5.33 -8.09 12.97
C VAL A 63 4.89 -9.12 11.95
N ILE A 64 5.04 -10.39 12.29
CA ILE A 64 4.48 -11.52 11.56
C ILE A 64 3.21 -11.94 12.27
N TYR A 65 2.10 -11.93 11.55
CA TYR A 65 0.83 -12.45 12.02
C TYR A 65 0.64 -13.86 11.47
N MET A 66 0.15 -14.78 12.30
CA MET A 66 -0.31 -16.08 11.86
C MET A 66 -1.75 -16.27 12.30
N LYS A 67 -2.64 -16.57 11.35
CA LYS A 67 -4.08 -16.73 11.61
C LYS A 67 -4.67 -15.51 12.33
N GLY A 68 -4.30 -14.32 11.86
CA GLY A 68 -4.72 -13.03 12.42
C GLY A 68 -4.15 -12.66 13.79
N LYS A 69 -3.27 -13.47 14.40
CA LYS A 69 -2.65 -13.19 15.70
C LYS A 69 -1.16 -12.85 15.56
N PRO A 70 -0.63 -11.87 16.31
CA PRO A 70 0.80 -11.57 16.28
C PRO A 70 1.57 -12.80 16.76
N TYR A 71 2.50 -13.28 15.93
CA TYR A 71 3.31 -14.46 16.19
C TYR A 71 4.75 -14.09 16.52
N ILE A 72 5.37 -13.25 15.70
CA ILE A 72 6.72 -12.73 15.94
C ILE A 72 6.64 -11.21 15.81
N ARG A 73 7.14 -10.50 16.82
CA ARG A 73 7.30 -9.05 16.78
C ARG A 73 8.77 -8.73 17.01
N GLN A 74 9.39 -8.11 16.02
CA GLN A 74 10.79 -7.75 16.04
C GLN A 74 10.94 -6.24 15.87
N ASP A 75 11.12 -5.56 17.00
CA ASP A 75 11.21 -4.09 17.08
C ASP A 75 12.59 -3.58 16.62
N ASN A 76 13.63 -4.41 16.74
CA ASN A 76 15.04 -4.07 16.52
C ASN A 76 15.78 -5.20 15.79
N ILE A 77 16.91 -4.92 15.18
CA ILE A 77 17.75 -5.92 14.51
C ILE A 77 18.49 -6.75 15.58
N PRO A 78 18.25 -8.07 15.70
CA PRO A 78 18.84 -8.90 16.76
C PRO A 78 20.37 -8.92 16.78
N VAL A 79 20.99 -8.64 15.63
CA VAL A 79 22.43 -8.85 15.41
C VAL A 79 23.22 -7.54 15.41
N VAL A 80 22.55 -6.39 15.54
CA VAL A 80 23.20 -5.08 15.60
C VAL A 80 23.12 -4.58 17.03
N GLU A 81 24.28 -4.27 17.61
CA GLU A 81 24.36 -3.68 18.94
C GLU A 81 23.71 -2.28 18.98
N GLY A 82 23.10 -1.94 20.12
CA GLY A 82 22.53 -0.62 20.37
C GLY A 82 21.05 -0.46 19.99
N ASN A 83 20.25 -1.52 20.09
CA ASN A 83 18.80 -1.49 19.88
C ASN A 83 18.40 -0.83 18.55
N LYS A 84 19.15 -1.00 17.46
CA LYS A 84 18.86 -0.34 16.19
C LYS A 84 17.77 -1.07 15.41
N GLY A 85 16.82 -0.35 14.84
CA GLY A 85 15.87 -0.87 13.85
C GLY A 85 16.45 -0.87 12.44
N PHE A 86 15.68 -1.36 11.47
CA PHE A 86 16.03 -1.25 10.05
C PHE A 86 15.94 0.21 9.59
N SER A 87 16.81 0.60 8.66
CA SER A 87 16.84 1.97 8.13
C SER A 87 15.62 2.32 7.27
N THR A 88 14.98 1.33 6.64
CA THR A 88 13.78 1.54 5.83
C THR A 88 12.70 0.48 6.08
N ARG A 89 11.46 0.83 5.72
CA ARG A 89 10.29 -0.05 5.76
C ARG A 89 10.50 -1.31 4.93
N GLU A 90 11.07 -1.17 3.74
CA GLU A 90 11.32 -2.27 2.79
C GLU A 90 12.32 -3.27 3.37
N LYS A 91 13.33 -2.77 4.10
CA LYS A 91 14.31 -3.63 4.75
C LYS A 91 13.70 -4.46 5.87
N ALA A 92 12.87 -3.84 6.71
CA ALA A 92 12.11 -4.55 7.74
C ALA A 92 11.15 -5.59 7.13
N LEU A 93 10.47 -5.25 6.03
CA LEU A 93 9.58 -6.17 5.33
C LEU A 93 10.33 -7.38 4.76
N LYS A 94 11.48 -7.17 4.09
CA LYS A 94 12.31 -8.26 3.55
C LYS A 94 12.83 -9.18 4.65
N ALA A 95 13.25 -8.63 5.79
CA ALA A 95 13.66 -9.43 6.94
C ALA A 95 12.50 -10.28 7.47
N GLY A 96 11.29 -9.71 7.60
CA GLY A 96 10.11 -10.47 8.00
C GLY A 96 9.73 -11.57 6.99
N GLN A 97 9.88 -11.31 5.68
CA GLN A 97 9.65 -12.32 4.64
C GLN A 97 10.65 -13.49 4.72
N LEU A 98 11.93 -13.22 5.03
CA LEU A 98 12.91 -14.28 5.29
C LEU A 98 12.48 -15.16 6.46
N VAL A 99 11.98 -14.56 7.54
CA VAL A 99 11.48 -15.31 8.70
C VAL A 99 10.24 -16.13 8.33
N VAL A 100 9.31 -15.58 7.56
CA VAL A 100 8.16 -16.34 7.03
C VAL A 100 8.63 -17.52 6.19
N TYR A 101 9.64 -17.32 5.33
CA TYR A 101 10.23 -18.41 4.56
C TYR A 101 10.79 -19.52 5.48
N LYS A 102 11.53 -19.17 6.53
CA LYS A 102 12.05 -20.14 7.51
C LYS A 102 10.94 -20.90 8.23
N ILE A 103 9.88 -20.19 8.67
CA ILE A 103 8.71 -20.80 9.31
C ILE A 103 8.03 -21.81 8.38
N LYS A 104 7.80 -21.43 7.12
CA LYS A 104 7.17 -22.29 6.10
C LYS A 104 7.97 -23.56 5.81
N HIS A 105 9.30 -23.50 5.94
CA HIS A 105 10.20 -24.64 5.71
C HIS A 105 10.60 -25.38 7.00
N ALA A 106 9.96 -25.07 8.14
CA ALA A 106 10.26 -25.65 9.44
C ALA A 106 11.75 -25.53 9.86
N ILE A 107 12.42 -24.46 9.41
CA ILE A 107 13.81 -24.16 9.77
C ILE A 107 13.81 -23.47 11.13
N LEU A 108 14.32 -24.17 12.15
CA LEU A 108 14.37 -23.71 13.54
C LEU A 108 15.82 -23.55 14.02
N PRO A 109 16.16 -22.49 14.79
CA PRO A 109 15.31 -21.35 15.14
C PRO A 109 15.07 -20.38 13.97
N PRO A 110 13.92 -19.69 13.90
CA PRO A 110 13.62 -18.68 12.88
C PRO A 110 14.34 -17.35 13.16
N THR A 111 15.52 -17.40 13.78
CA THR A 111 16.41 -16.25 13.98
C THR A 111 17.04 -15.85 12.67
N VAL A 112 17.23 -14.55 12.49
CA VAL A 112 17.95 -14.01 11.34
C VAL A 112 19.41 -13.74 11.75
N SER A 113 20.35 -14.32 11.01
CA SER A 113 21.78 -14.14 11.24
C SER A 113 22.32 -12.88 10.56
N LYS A 114 23.50 -12.39 11.01
CA LYS A 114 24.17 -11.24 10.38
C LYS A 114 24.41 -11.48 8.89
N GLN A 115 24.93 -12.66 8.56
CA GLN A 115 25.32 -13.05 7.21
C GLN A 115 24.14 -13.03 6.24
N GLU A 116 22.95 -13.45 6.70
CA GLU A 116 21.73 -13.40 5.89
C GLU A 116 21.27 -11.96 5.64
N LEU A 117 21.33 -11.09 6.65
CA LEU A 117 20.99 -9.68 6.48
C LEU A 117 22.00 -8.94 5.59
N ASP A 118 23.28 -9.22 5.73
CA ASP A 118 24.36 -8.66 4.90
C ASP A 118 24.21 -9.09 3.45
N SER A 119 23.95 -10.38 3.21
CA SER A 119 23.73 -10.94 1.87
C SER A 119 22.52 -10.30 1.17
N LEU A 120 21.50 -9.90 1.95
CA LEU A 120 20.32 -9.19 1.46
C LEU A 120 20.46 -7.66 1.50
N GLN A 121 21.63 -7.14 1.88
CA GLN A 121 21.92 -5.70 1.98
C GLN A 121 20.89 -4.96 2.85
N LEU A 122 20.55 -5.54 3.99
CA LEU A 122 19.57 -4.98 4.92
C LEU A 122 20.22 -4.14 6.03
N LEU A 123 21.55 -4.23 6.23
CA LEU A 123 22.28 -3.56 7.32
C LEU A 123 22.99 -2.25 6.96
N ASN A 124 23.06 -1.89 5.67
CA ASN A 124 23.77 -0.72 5.16
C ASN A 124 22.96 0.59 5.14
#